data_AF-A0AAE9GUX9-F1
#
_entry.id   AF-A0AAE9GUX9-F1
#
_cell.length_a   1.000
_cell.length_b   1.000
_cell.length_c   1.000
_cell.angle_alpha   90.00
_cell.angle_beta   90.00
_cell.angle_gamma   90.00
#
_symmetry.space_group_name_H-M   'P 1'
#
loop_
_entity.id
_entity.type
_entity.pdbx_description
1 polymer ?
#
loop_
_entity_poly.entity_id
_entity_poly.type
_entity_poly.pdbx_seq_one_letter_code
_entity_poly.pdbx_strand_id
1 'polypeptide(L)'
;MNLYFNTDLAKGYKSPAQIARVLTENWLGENAYCPSCGCAHITKAANNRPVLDFDCPNCAEQFELKSKQAKSAGKVINDGAYATMLARIQAADNPNFFFLSYNKADYSVRQLMLVPKHFFTPEMIIRRKPLPETAKRAGWIGCNINIGALPNSGKILLVDKGIVMPSETVHRQWQQNLFLRQQKNEGKGWLLAVMRCVEALPEQFTLAQMYAFENVLQQQFPANRHIKDKIRQQLQWLRNQGIIEFSARGQYRKIPQSKS
;
A
#
# COMPACT_ATOMS: atom_id res chain seq x y z
N MET A 1 18.22 -9.40 5.86
CA MET A 1 17.08 -10.29 5.55
C MET A 1 17.61 -11.47 4.75
N ASN A 2 17.31 -12.70 5.17
CA ASN A 2 17.41 -13.86 4.29
C ASN A 2 16.33 -13.72 3.20
N LEU A 3 16.62 -14.03 1.95
CA LEU A 3 15.66 -13.90 0.85
C LEU A 3 15.06 -15.24 0.40
N TYR A 4 15.22 -16.31 1.16
CA TYR A 4 14.67 -17.62 0.84
C TYR A 4 13.73 -18.11 1.94
N PHE A 5 12.65 -18.78 1.54
CA PHE A 5 11.74 -19.42 2.50
C PHE A 5 12.34 -20.70 3.06
N ASN A 6 11.98 -21.03 4.31
CA ASN A 6 12.23 -22.34 4.88
C ASN A 6 11.20 -23.36 4.35
N THR A 7 11.55 -24.08 3.28
CA THR A 7 10.65 -25.02 2.60
C THR A 7 10.28 -26.24 3.44
N ASP A 8 11.04 -26.55 4.50
CA ASP A 8 10.72 -27.66 5.41
C ASP A 8 9.38 -27.46 6.12
N LEU A 9 8.98 -26.21 6.37
CA LEU A 9 7.71 -25.87 7.02
C LEU A 9 6.48 -26.24 6.18
N ALA A 10 6.65 -26.40 4.87
CA ALA A 10 5.59 -26.81 3.97
C ALA A 10 5.44 -28.34 3.85
N LYS A 11 6.30 -29.13 4.49
CA LYS A 11 6.20 -30.60 4.47
C LYS A 11 4.82 -31.04 4.99
N GLY A 12 4.16 -31.92 4.23
CA GLY A 12 2.82 -32.44 4.55
C GLY A 12 1.64 -31.58 4.07
N TYR A 13 1.86 -30.32 3.65
CA TYR A 13 0.81 -29.51 3.06
C TYR A 13 0.59 -29.88 1.58
N LYS A 14 -0.67 -30.08 1.19
CA LYS A 14 -1.05 -30.39 -0.21
C LYS A 14 -1.60 -29.17 -0.96
N SER A 15 -2.21 -28.23 -0.24
CA SER A 15 -2.84 -27.05 -0.85
C SER A 15 -1.79 -25.99 -1.18
N PRO A 16 -1.65 -25.56 -2.45
CA PRO A 16 -0.72 -24.50 -2.82
C PRO A 16 -0.94 -23.20 -2.04
N ALA A 17 -2.20 -22.88 -1.72
CA ALA A 17 -2.53 -21.69 -0.92
C ALA A 17 -2.05 -21.83 0.53
N GLN A 18 -2.15 -23.01 1.13
CA GLN A 18 -1.64 -23.24 2.50
C GLN A 18 -0.11 -23.29 2.53
N ILE A 19 0.53 -23.90 1.52
CA ILE A 19 1.98 -23.87 1.36
C ILE A 19 2.46 -22.42 1.29
N ALA A 20 1.87 -21.60 0.41
CA ALA A 20 2.23 -20.19 0.29
C ALA A 20 2.06 -19.47 1.62
N ARG A 21 0.91 -19.63 2.28
CA ARG A 21 0.61 -19.01 3.58
C ARG A 21 1.66 -19.33 4.65
N VAL A 22 1.97 -20.61 4.86
CA VAL A 22 2.91 -21.04 5.90
C VAL A 22 4.31 -20.49 5.63
N LEU A 23 4.78 -20.57 4.38
CA LEU A 23 6.12 -20.11 4.02
C LEU A 23 6.24 -18.59 4.09
N THR A 24 5.26 -17.83 3.60
CA THR A 24 5.34 -16.37 3.53
C THR A 24 5.14 -15.72 4.90
N GLU A 25 4.23 -16.24 5.71
CA GLU A 25 4.04 -15.76 7.09
C GLU A 25 5.28 -16.04 7.95
N ASN A 26 5.84 -17.26 7.88
CA ASN A 26 7.06 -17.58 8.62
C ASN A 26 8.22 -16.67 8.19
N TRP A 27 8.46 -16.54 6.89
CA TRP A 27 9.53 -15.70 6.39
C TRP A 27 9.38 -14.25 6.83
N LEU A 28 8.17 -13.69 6.77
CA LEU A 28 7.94 -12.31 7.20
C LEU A 28 8.20 -12.14 8.70
N GLY A 29 7.72 -13.05 9.55
CA GLY A 29 7.95 -12.99 11.00
C GLY A 29 9.43 -13.09 11.38
N GLU A 30 10.22 -13.88 10.66
CA GLU A 30 11.66 -14.03 10.92
C GLU A 30 12.50 -12.86 10.38
N ASN A 31 12.06 -12.21 9.29
CA ASN A 31 12.91 -11.27 8.54
C ASN A 31 12.45 -9.82 8.56
N ALA A 32 11.16 -9.53 8.79
CA ALA A 32 10.64 -8.18 8.72
C ALA A 32 10.78 -7.45 10.05
N TYR A 33 11.37 -6.25 9.98
CA TYR A 33 11.37 -5.27 11.06
C TYR A 33 10.16 -4.35 10.96
N CYS A 34 9.86 -3.63 12.04
CA CYS A 34 8.82 -2.62 12.02
C CYS A 34 9.32 -1.33 11.34
N PRO A 35 8.74 -0.92 10.20
CA PRO A 35 9.13 0.30 9.49
C PRO A 35 8.85 1.58 10.30
N SER A 36 7.92 1.51 11.25
CA SER A 36 7.51 2.67 12.07
C SER A 36 8.49 3.01 13.18
N CYS A 37 8.93 2.02 13.96
CA CYS A 37 9.74 2.24 15.16
C CYS A 37 11.12 1.56 15.13
N GLY A 38 11.44 0.83 14.07
CA GLY A 38 12.72 0.11 13.96
C GLY A 38 12.81 -1.16 14.80
N CYS A 39 11.72 -1.60 15.44
CA CYS A 39 11.67 -2.89 16.16
C CYS A 39 12.16 -4.02 15.24
N ALA A 40 13.13 -4.81 15.71
CA ALA A 40 13.84 -5.79 14.88
C ALA A 40 12.91 -6.85 14.28
N HIS A 41 11.85 -7.23 14.99
CA HIS A 41 10.90 -8.25 14.56
C HIS A 41 9.46 -7.83 14.82
N ILE A 42 8.62 -7.96 13.79
CA ILE A 42 7.17 -7.98 13.98
C ILE A 42 6.73 -9.37 14.46
N THR A 43 5.70 -9.42 15.29
CA THR A 43 5.19 -10.67 15.89
C THR A 43 3.94 -11.11 15.16
N LYS A 44 3.81 -12.42 14.96
CA LYS A 44 2.61 -13.00 14.34
C LYS A 44 1.43 -12.90 15.30
N ALA A 45 0.31 -12.37 14.81
CA ALA A 45 -0.93 -12.32 15.55
C ALA A 45 -1.53 -13.73 15.72
N ALA A 46 -2.47 -13.88 16.66
CA ALA A 46 -3.21 -15.12 16.82
C ALA A 46 -3.97 -15.48 15.53
N ASN A 47 -4.01 -16.77 15.18
CA ASN A 47 -4.70 -17.25 13.98
C ASN A 47 -6.18 -16.82 13.96
N ASN A 48 -6.73 -16.60 12.76
CA ASN A 48 -8.13 -16.23 12.49
C ASN A 48 -8.54 -14.81 12.94
N ARG A 49 -7.59 -13.93 13.24
CA ARG A 49 -7.88 -12.49 13.36
C ARG A 49 -8.26 -11.93 11.97
N PRO A 50 -9.40 -11.23 11.82
CA PRO A 50 -9.78 -10.66 10.53
C PRO A 50 -8.81 -9.57 10.08
N VAL A 51 -8.10 -9.82 8.99
CA VAL A 51 -7.20 -8.85 8.34
C VAL A 51 -6.18 -8.29 9.35
N LEU A 52 -5.48 -9.21 10.00
CA LEU A 52 -4.35 -8.95 10.90
C LEU A 52 -3.49 -10.20 11.00
N ASP A 53 -2.32 -10.16 10.37
CA ASP A 53 -1.35 -11.25 10.41
C ASP A 53 -0.20 -10.97 11.39
N PHE A 54 0.18 -9.71 11.56
CA PHE A 54 1.30 -9.30 12.41
C PHE A 54 1.02 -8.00 13.15
N ASP A 55 1.66 -7.85 14.31
CA ASP A 55 1.73 -6.59 15.06
C ASP A 55 3.16 -6.31 15.52
N CYS A 56 3.47 -5.03 15.74
CA CYS A 56 4.74 -4.64 16.33
C CYS A 56 4.60 -4.55 17.86
N PRO A 57 5.38 -5.30 18.64
CA PRO A 57 5.29 -5.26 20.10
C PRO A 57 5.70 -3.89 20.69
N ASN A 58 6.51 -3.10 19.98
CA ASN A 58 7.02 -1.83 20.48
C ASN A 58 6.09 -0.63 20.20
N CYS A 59 5.33 -0.65 19.10
CA CYS A 59 4.52 0.52 18.69
C CYS A 59 3.08 0.19 18.32
N ALA A 60 2.66 -1.08 18.48
CA ALA A 60 1.33 -1.58 18.19
C ALA A 60 0.83 -1.35 16.75
N GLU A 61 1.71 -0.98 15.80
CA GLU A 61 1.35 -0.98 14.39
C GLU A 61 0.98 -2.39 13.93
N GLN A 62 -0.11 -2.46 13.19
CA GLN A 62 -0.71 -3.69 12.70
C GLN A 62 -0.40 -3.87 11.21
N PHE A 63 -0.19 -5.11 10.79
CA PHE A 63 0.18 -5.46 9.42
C PHE A 63 -0.60 -6.67 8.93
N GLU A 64 -1.09 -6.56 7.70
CA GLU A 64 -1.69 -7.64 6.92
C GLU A 64 -0.72 -8.05 5.81
N LEU A 65 -0.51 -9.35 5.60
CA LEU A 65 0.32 -9.88 4.54
C LEU A 65 -0.55 -10.39 3.38
N LYS A 66 -0.23 -9.92 2.18
CA LYS A 66 -0.71 -10.50 0.92
C LYS A 66 0.48 -10.97 0.13
N SER A 67 0.45 -12.23 -0.31
CA SER A 67 1.55 -12.84 -1.06
C SER A 67 1.09 -13.41 -2.38
N LYS A 68 1.98 -13.38 -3.39
CA LYS A 68 1.74 -14.06 -4.66
C LYS A 68 3.02 -14.56 -5.32
N GLN A 69 2.90 -15.65 -6.06
CA GLN A 69 3.96 -16.10 -6.96
C GLN A 69 4.01 -15.17 -8.19
N ALA A 70 5.02 -14.31 -8.26
CA ALA A 70 5.24 -13.38 -9.38
C ALA A 70 6.60 -12.67 -9.25
N LYS A 71 6.97 -11.91 -10.29
CA LYS A 71 8.14 -11.01 -10.26
C LYS A 71 7.93 -9.76 -9.40
N SER A 72 6.69 -9.30 -9.22
CA SER A 72 6.33 -8.11 -8.43
C SER A 72 4.88 -8.19 -7.94
N ALA A 73 4.50 -7.34 -6.98
CA ALA A 73 3.13 -7.23 -6.46
C ALA A 73 2.08 -6.89 -7.53
N GLY A 74 2.45 -6.21 -8.63
CA GLY A 74 1.52 -5.78 -9.67
C GLY A 74 0.60 -4.63 -9.23
N LYS A 75 -0.51 -4.41 -9.95
CA LYS A 75 -1.44 -3.29 -9.69
C LYS A 75 -2.69 -3.70 -8.91
N VAL A 76 -3.11 -4.96 -9.03
CA VAL A 76 -4.33 -5.49 -8.44
C VAL A 76 -4.00 -6.77 -7.68
N ILE A 77 -4.42 -6.84 -6.43
CA ILE A 77 -4.12 -7.94 -5.49
C ILE A 77 -5.42 -8.64 -5.13
N ASN A 78 -5.44 -9.97 -5.22
CA ASN A 78 -6.59 -10.75 -4.78
C ASN A 78 -6.67 -10.73 -3.25
N ASP A 79 -7.89 -10.60 -2.72
CA ASP A 79 -8.14 -10.64 -1.29
C ASP A 79 -9.34 -11.54 -0.93
N GLY A 80 -9.64 -11.63 0.37
CA GLY A 80 -10.74 -12.38 0.95
C GLY A 80 -12.11 -11.72 0.75
N ALA A 81 -12.93 -11.74 1.80
CA ALA A 81 -14.33 -11.33 1.73
C ALA A 81 -14.47 -9.81 1.61
N TYR A 82 -15.27 -9.35 0.63
CA TYR A 82 -15.45 -7.92 0.36
C TYR A 82 -15.93 -7.12 1.58
N ALA A 83 -16.97 -7.60 2.27
CA ALA A 83 -17.55 -6.91 3.41
C ALA A 83 -16.56 -6.78 4.58
N THR A 84 -15.79 -7.84 4.87
CA THR A 84 -14.79 -7.86 5.94
C THR A 84 -13.65 -6.88 5.65
N MET A 85 -13.13 -6.90 4.41
CA MET A 85 -12.06 -5.98 4.01
C MET A 85 -12.52 -4.52 4.05
N LEU A 86 -13.72 -4.24 3.52
CA LEU A 86 -14.28 -2.88 3.53
C LEU A 86 -14.45 -2.36 4.96
N ALA A 87 -15.02 -3.17 5.85
CA ALA A 87 -15.17 -2.83 7.27
C ALA A 87 -13.80 -2.59 7.94
N ARG A 88 -12.79 -3.40 7.61
CA ARG A 88 -11.44 -3.24 8.17
C ARG A 88 -10.78 -1.93 7.71
N ILE A 89 -10.88 -1.59 6.43
CA ILE A 89 -10.31 -0.34 5.89
C ILE A 89 -10.99 0.90 6.49
N GLN A 90 -12.27 0.80 6.87
CA GLN A 90 -13.02 1.88 7.52
C GLN A 90 -12.78 1.97 9.03
N ALA A 91 -12.21 0.94 9.66
CA ALA A 91 -11.94 0.93 11.09
C ALA A 91 -10.79 1.89 11.45
N ALA A 92 -10.82 2.43 12.68
CA ALA A 92 -9.79 3.34 13.17
C ALA A 92 -8.41 2.66 13.31
N ASP A 93 -8.40 1.34 13.51
CA ASP A 93 -7.24 0.48 13.66
C ASP A 93 -6.95 -0.34 12.39
N ASN A 94 -7.28 0.18 11.20
CA ASN A 94 -6.98 -0.49 9.95
C ASN A 94 -5.48 -0.83 9.81
N PRO A 95 -5.10 -2.00 9.28
CA PRO A 95 -3.70 -2.42 9.24
C PRO A 95 -2.96 -1.73 8.10
N ASN A 96 -1.64 -1.71 8.20
CA ASN A 96 -0.75 -1.51 7.06
C ASN A 96 -0.68 -2.82 6.25
N PHE A 97 -0.31 -2.75 4.98
CA PHE A 97 -0.29 -3.95 4.13
C PHE A 97 1.11 -4.23 3.60
N PHE A 98 1.57 -5.46 3.81
CA PHE A 98 2.70 -6.01 3.09
C PHE A 98 2.22 -6.77 1.85
N PHE A 99 2.83 -6.49 0.71
CA PHE A 99 2.67 -7.20 -0.53
C PHE A 99 3.98 -7.90 -0.88
N LEU A 100 3.99 -9.22 -0.71
CA LEU A 100 5.14 -10.07 -0.97
C LEU A 100 4.98 -10.74 -2.33
N SER A 101 6.02 -10.68 -3.15
CA SER A 101 6.14 -11.53 -4.35
C SER A 101 7.38 -12.41 -4.26
N TYR A 102 7.24 -13.67 -4.70
CA TYR A 102 8.29 -14.67 -4.64
C TYR A 102 8.38 -15.48 -5.94
N ASN A 103 9.54 -16.05 -6.19
CA ASN A 103 9.78 -17.01 -7.25
C ASN A 103 9.54 -18.43 -6.71
N LYS A 104 8.68 -19.21 -7.37
CA LYS A 104 8.32 -20.56 -6.88
C LYS A 104 9.42 -21.59 -7.15
N ALA A 105 10.26 -21.39 -8.16
CA ALA A 105 11.28 -22.37 -8.52
C ALA A 105 12.32 -22.60 -7.41
N ASP A 106 12.65 -21.53 -6.68
CA ASP A 106 13.67 -21.52 -5.62
C ASP A 106 13.12 -20.97 -4.29
N TYR A 107 11.83 -20.62 -4.22
CA TYR A 107 11.20 -19.95 -3.09
C TYR A 107 11.94 -18.69 -2.61
N SER A 108 12.56 -17.96 -3.55
CA SER A 108 13.21 -16.68 -3.27
C SER A 108 12.21 -15.51 -3.25
N VAL A 109 12.34 -14.61 -2.28
CA VAL A 109 11.63 -13.33 -2.21
C VAL A 109 12.16 -12.40 -3.29
N ARG A 110 11.24 -11.91 -4.13
CA ARG A 110 11.53 -10.99 -5.24
C ARG A 110 11.18 -9.56 -4.89
N GLN A 111 10.10 -9.35 -4.14
CA GLN A 111 9.68 -8.02 -3.71
C GLN A 111 8.94 -8.11 -2.39
N LEU A 112 9.18 -7.16 -1.50
CA LEU A 112 8.36 -6.89 -0.33
C LEU A 112 8.03 -5.40 -0.35
N MET A 113 6.78 -5.08 -0.64
CA MET A 113 6.26 -3.72 -0.66
C MET A 113 5.36 -3.51 0.55
N LEU A 114 5.57 -2.41 1.27
CA LEU A 114 4.70 -1.91 2.32
C LEU A 114 3.84 -0.78 1.77
N VAL A 115 2.54 -0.86 2.02
CA VAL A 115 1.60 0.26 1.85
C VAL A 115 1.08 0.65 3.23
N PRO A 116 1.40 1.85 3.73
CA PRO A 116 0.88 2.30 5.01
C PRO A 116 -0.63 2.46 5.02
N LYS A 117 -1.26 2.20 6.17
CA LYS A 117 -2.72 2.20 6.36
C LYS A 117 -3.44 3.49 5.95
N HIS A 118 -2.74 4.62 6.04
CA HIS A 118 -3.27 5.93 5.68
C HIS A 118 -3.32 6.18 4.16
N PHE A 119 -2.82 5.27 3.33
CA PHE A 119 -3.00 5.28 1.88
C PHE A 119 -4.25 4.51 1.42
N PHE A 120 -4.85 3.69 2.29
CA PHE A 120 -6.02 2.91 1.91
C PHE A 120 -7.30 3.74 1.98
N THR A 121 -8.09 3.65 0.91
CA THR A 121 -9.43 4.22 0.84
C THR A 121 -10.42 3.14 0.37
N PRO A 122 -11.72 3.27 0.71
CA PRO A 122 -12.75 2.31 0.30
C PRO A 122 -12.78 2.04 -1.21
N GLU A 123 -12.50 3.05 -2.04
CA GLU A 123 -12.53 2.98 -3.50
C GLU A 123 -11.44 2.04 -4.07
N MET A 124 -10.43 1.70 -3.27
CA MET A 124 -9.41 0.74 -3.66
C MET A 124 -9.90 -0.71 -3.56
N ILE A 125 -10.98 -0.97 -2.84
CA ILE A 125 -11.53 -2.31 -2.63
C ILE A 125 -12.55 -2.61 -3.72
N ILE A 126 -12.15 -3.41 -4.70
CA ILE A 126 -12.96 -3.78 -5.85
C ILE A 126 -13.77 -5.04 -5.53
N ARG A 127 -15.10 -4.90 -5.44
CA ARG A 127 -16.02 -6.04 -5.26
C ARG A 127 -15.94 -7.00 -6.46
N ARG A 128 -15.81 -8.30 -6.18
CA ARG A 128 -15.87 -9.36 -7.21
C ARG A 128 -17.31 -9.85 -7.38
N LYS A 129 -17.58 -10.51 -8.52
CA LYS A 129 -18.82 -11.24 -8.71
C LYS A 129 -18.93 -12.37 -7.66
N PRO A 130 -20.15 -12.67 -7.17
CA PRO A 130 -20.39 -13.84 -6.32
C PRO A 130 -19.89 -15.12 -6.98
N LEU A 131 -19.42 -16.08 -6.19
CA LEU A 131 -19.12 -17.41 -6.70
C LEU A 131 -20.38 -18.12 -7.21
N PRO A 132 -20.29 -18.92 -8.28
CA PRO A 132 -21.42 -19.63 -8.84
C PRO A 132 -21.98 -20.67 -7.85
N GLU A 133 -23.23 -21.08 -8.04
CA GLU A 133 -23.92 -22.08 -7.20
C GLU A 133 -23.19 -23.44 -7.15
N THR A 134 -22.40 -23.75 -8.17
CA THR A 134 -21.60 -24.98 -8.23
C THR A 134 -20.35 -24.94 -7.34
N ALA A 135 -19.97 -23.77 -6.82
CA ALA A 135 -18.79 -23.62 -5.98
C ALA A 135 -19.06 -24.08 -4.55
N LYS A 136 -18.03 -24.63 -3.88
CA LYS A 136 -18.09 -25.01 -2.46
C LYS A 136 -18.59 -23.88 -1.52
N ARG A 137 -18.34 -22.62 -1.90
CA ARG A 137 -18.83 -21.42 -1.19
C ARG A 137 -19.71 -20.60 -2.12
N ALA A 138 -20.76 -21.21 -2.66
CA ALA A 138 -21.76 -20.55 -3.49
C ALA A 138 -22.20 -19.20 -2.89
N GLY A 139 -22.35 -18.20 -3.75
CA GLY A 139 -22.73 -16.84 -3.33
C GLY A 139 -21.64 -16.05 -2.59
N TRP A 140 -20.48 -16.64 -2.26
CA TRP A 140 -19.40 -15.91 -1.58
C TRP A 140 -18.86 -14.78 -2.46
N ILE A 141 -18.75 -13.59 -1.87
CA ILE A 141 -18.29 -12.37 -2.55
C ILE A 141 -16.88 -12.02 -2.05
N GLY A 142 -15.91 -12.23 -2.92
CA GLY A 142 -14.53 -11.78 -2.68
C GLY A 142 -14.29 -10.33 -3.10
N CYS A 143 -13.08 -9.85 -2.87
CA CYS A 143 -12.62 -8.56 -3.41
C CYS A 143 -11.20 -8.62 -3.97
N ASN A 144 -10.83 -7.57 -4.69
CA ASN A 144 -9.46 -7.25 -5.04
C ASN A 144 -9.09 -5.89 -4.44
N ILE A 145 -7.80 -5.65 -4.26
CA ILE A 145 -7.24 -4.38 -3.81
C ILE A 145 -6.50 -3.74 -4.99
N ASN A 146 -6.90 -2.54 -5.40
CA ASN A 146 -6.24 -1.77 -6.45
C ASN A 146 -5.17 -0.85 -5.87
N ILE A 147 -3.93 -1.33 -5.86
CA ILE A 147 -2.75 -0.54 -5.47
C ILE A 147 -2.15 0.24 -6.65
N GLY A 148 -2.63 0.02 -7.87
CA GLY A 148 -2.19 0.74 -9.07
C GLY A 148 -2.53 2.23 -9.02
N ALA A 149 -3.60 2.60 -8.33
CA ALA A 149 -4.05 3.98 -8.16
C ALA A 149 -3.27 4.77 -7.08
N LEU A 150 -2.43 4.09 -6.29
CA LEU A 150 -1.63 4.74 -5.25
C LEU A 150 -0.49 5.57 -5.86
N PRO A 151 -0.18 6.74 -5.26
CA PRO A 151 1.08 7.42 -5.53
C PRO A 151 2.26 6.50 -5.14
N ASN A 152 3.39 6.67 -5.82
CA ASN A 152 4.63 5.92 -5.60
C ASN A 152 5.17 6.13 -4.18
N SER A 153 5.00 7.33 -3.61
CA SER A 153 5.29 7.62 -2.21
C SER A 153 4.58 6.70 -1.21
N GLY A 154 3.43 6.12 -1.58
CA GLY A 154 2.70 5.15 -0.76
C GLY A 154 3.15 3.69 -0.93
N LYS A 155 4.12 3.41 -1.80
CA LYS A 155 4.63 2.06 -2.13
C LYS A 155 6.07 1.92 -1.64
N ILE A 156 6.24 1.69 -0.36
CA ILE A 156 7.55 1.63 0.30
C ILE A 156 8.15 0.25 0.06
N LEU A 157 9.28 0.16 -0.64
CA LEU A 157 9.93 -1.11 -0.95
C LEU A 157 10.95 -1.47 0.14
N LEU A 158 10.79 -2.64 0.75
CA LEU A 158 11.76 -3.23 1.69
C LEU A 158 12.70 -4.20 0.97
N VAL A 159 12.17 -4.88 -0.06
CA VAL A 159 12.94 -5.68 -1.01
C VAL A 159 12.43 -5.34 -2.41
N ASP A 160 13.33 -5.06 -3.35
CA ASP A 160 12.99 -4.89 -4.76
C ASP A 160 13.94 -5.68 -5.65
N LYS A 161 13.38 -6.45 -6.59
CA LYS A 161 14.12 -7.32 -7.51
C LYS A 161 15.15 -8.23 -6.82
N GLY A 162 14.83 -8.70 -5.60
CA GLY A 162 15.72 -9.52 -4.78
C GLY A 162 16.86 -8.76 -4.10
N ILE A 163 16.77 -7.43 -4.01
CA ILE A 163 17.74 -6.59 -3.30
C ILE A 163 17.06 -5.98 -2.08
N VAL A 164 17.69 -6.10 -0.91
CA VAL A 164 17.20 -5.51 0.35
C VAL A 164 17.46 -4.01 0.33
N MET A 165 16.42 -3.22 0.60
CA MET A 165 16.53 -1.77 0.70
C MET A 165 17.07 -1.36 2.09
N PRO A 166 17.90 -0.30 2.20
CA PRO A 166 18.39 0.18 3.49
C PRO A 166 17.23 0.57 4.42
N SER A 167 17.27 0.11 5.67
CA SER A 167 16.20 0.36 6.65
C SER A 167 15.96 1.84 6.92
N GLU A 168 17.02 2.65 6.92
CA GLU A 168 16.94 4.10 7.06
C GLU A 168 16.13 4.74 5.92
N THR A 169 16.27 4.23 4.69
CA THR A 169 15.49 4.72 3.54
C THR A 169 14.02 4.37 3.69
N VAL A 170 13.71 3.13 4.11
CA VAL A 170 12.34 2.67 4.38
C VAL A 170 11.70 3.51 5.50
N HIS A 171 12.45 3.74 6.58
CA HIS A 171 11.97 4.53 7.71
C HIS A 171 11.72 5.99 7.31
N ARG A 172 12.62 6.62 6.56
CA ARG A 172 12.41 7.99 6.05
C ARG A 172 11.17 8.08 5.17
N GLN A 173 10.99 7.14 4.24
CA GLN A 173 9.77 7.09 3.40
C GLN A 173 8.50 6.89 4.24
N TRP A 174 8.57 6.10 5.32
CA TRP A 174 7.45 5.95 6.25
C TRP A 174 7.12 7.27 6.95
N GLN A 175 8.12 7.92 7.57
CA GLN A 175 7.96 9.17 8.33
C GLN A 175 7.38 10.28 7.46
N GLN A 176 7.86 10.41 6.22
CA GLN A 176 7.41 11.42 5.27
C GLN A 176 5.93 11.36 4.95
N ASN A 177 5.27 10.20 5.12
CA ASN A 177 3.86 10.05 4.80
C ASN A 177 2.95 10.08 6.02
N LEU A 178 3.50 10.15 7.25
CA LEU A 178 2.71 10.13 8.48
C LEU A 178 1.70 11.28 8.58
N PHE A 179 1.97 12.41 7.93
CA PHE A 179 1.04 13.52 7.87
C PHE A 179 -0.33 13.11 7.31
N LEU A 180 -0.41 12.08 6.45
CA LEU A 180 -1.66 11.57 5.87
C LEU A 180 -2.60 10.98 6.92
N ARG A 181 -2.08 10.58 8.09
CA ARG A 181 -2.91 10.10 9.20
C ARG A 181 -3.88 11.17 9.73
N GLN A 182 -3.53 12.44 9.55
CA GLN A 182 -4.36 13.57 9.98
C GLN A 182 -5.53 13.85 9.01
N GLN A 183 -5.57 13.18 7.85
CA GLN A 183 -6.59 13.42 6.82
C GLN A 183 -7.81 12.50 6.98
N LYS A 184 -9.00 13.11 6.93
CA LYS A 184 -10.29 12.38 6.85
C LYS A 184 -10.46 11.73 5.47
N ASN A 185 -11.32 10.71 5.38
CA ASN A 185 -11.47 9.85 4.19
C ASN A 185 -11.67 10.60 2.86
N GLU A 186 -12.58 11.58 2.81
CA GLU A 186 -12.83 12.32 1.56
C GLU A 186 -11.65 13.23 1.15
N GLY A 187 -11.01 13.89 2.13
CA GLY A 187 -9.81 14.70 1.90
C GLY A 187 -8.62 13.84 1.44
N LYS A 188 -8.50 12.63 2.01
CA LYS A 188 -7.47 11.65 1.69
C LYS A 188 -7.56 11.19 0.24
N GLY A 189 -8.75 10.84 -0.26
CA GLY A 189 -8.93 10.41 -1.66
C GLY A 189 -8.43 11.47 -2.66
N TRP A 190 -8.82 12.73 -2.47
CA TRP A 190 -8.39 13.86 -3.29
C TRP A 190 -6.88 14.08 -3.24
N LEU A 191 -6.32 14.07 -2.04
CA LEU A 191 -4.91 14.28 -1.83
C LEU A 191 -4.06 13.21 -2.51
N LEU A 192 -4.41 11.93 -2.36
CA LEU A 192 -3.71 10.82 -3.01
C LEU A 192 -3.79 10.92 -4.55
N ALA A 193 -4.94 11.32 -5.09
CA ALA A 193 -5.11 11.52 -6.53
C ALA A 193 -4.23 12.67 -7.05
N VAL A 194 -4.17 13.80 -6.33
CA VAL A 194 -3.31 14.93 -6.68
C VAL A 194 -1.82 14.60 -6.51
N MET A 195 -1.42 13.86 -5.46
CA MET A 195 -0.06 13.36 -5.30
C MET A 195 0.38 12.54 -6.51
N ARG A 196 -0.49 11.64 -7.00
CA ARG A 196 -0.21 10.84 -8.20
C ARG A 196 -0.04 11.71 -9.45
N CYS A 197 -0.86 12.75 -9.62
CA CYS A 197 -0.70 13.71 -10.71
C CYS A 197 0.64 14.46 -10.62
N VAL A 198 1.01 14.94 -9.43
CA VAL A 198 2.31 15.60 -9.20
C VAL A 198 3.46 14.66 -9.53
N GLU A 199 3.41 13.41 -9.06
CA GLU A 199 4.45 12.41 -9.34
C GLU A 199 4.63 12.11 -10.83
N ALA A 200 3.57 12.21 -11.63
CA ALA A 200 3.60 12.02 -13.08
C ALA A 200 4.22 13.19 -13.87
N LEU A 201 4.38 14.36 -13.25
CA LEU A 201 5.00 15.54 -13.86
C LEU A 201 6.53 15.57 -13.65
N PRO A 202 7.29 16.43 -14.35
CA PRO A 202 8.71 16.65 -14.06
C PRO A 202 8.94 17.22 -12.66
N GLU A 203 10.22 17.35 -12.25
CA GLU A 203 10.59 17.95 -10.95
C GLU A 203 10.05 19.37 -10.81
N GLN A 204 10.18 20.18 -11.86
CA GLN A 204 9.55 21.49 -11.97
C GLN A 204 8.31 21.37 -12.85
N PHE A 205 7.19 21.94 -12.40
CA PHE A 205 5.92 21.85 -13.10
C PHE A 205 5.05 23.08 -12.88
N THR A 206 4.03 23.23 -13.70
CA THR A 206 3.13 24.40 -13.68
C THR A 206 1.70 24.02 -13.31
N LEU A 207 0.91 25.04 -12.94
CA LEU A 207 -0.52 24.88 -12.69
C LEU A 207 -1.28 24.45 -13.94
N ALA A 208 -0.85 24.89 -15.12
CA ALA A 208 -1.42 24.47 -16.39
C ALA A 208 -1.22 22.96 -16.61
N GLN A 209 -0.04 22.43 -16.31
CA GLN A 209 0.23 20.99 -16.38
C GLN A 209 -0.62 20.20 -15.37
N MET A 210 -0.86 20.75 -14.18
CA MET A 210 -1.79 20.13 -13.22
C MET A 210 -3.24 20.13 -13.73
N TYR A 211 -3.68 21.21 -14.37
CA TYR A 211 -5.02 21.30 -14.96
C TYR A 211 -5.22 20.34 -16.14
N ALA A 212 -4.16 19.86 -16.80
CA ALA A 212 -4.28 18.81 -17.81
C ALA A 212 -4.85 17.49 -17.24
N PHE A 213 -4.80 17.28 -15.91
CA PHE A 213 -5.40 16.12 -15.24
C PHE A 213 -6.88 16.33 -14.85
N GLU A 214 -7.50 17.47 -15.17
CA GLU A 214 -8.87 17.80 -14.78
C GLU A 214 -9.88 16.72 -15.16
N ASN A 215 -9.86 16.24 -16.41
CA ASN A 215 -10.77 15.18 -16.87
C ASN A 215 -10.59 13.87 -16.11
N VAL A 216 -9.34 13.50 -15.81
CA VAL A 216 -9.02 12.28 -15.05
C VAL A 216 -9.53 12.39 -13.61
N LEU A 217 -9.34 13.55 -12.98
CA LEU A 217 -9.82 13.82 -11.63
C LEU A 217 -11.35 13.95 -11.58
N GLN A 218 -11.99 14.52 -12.60
CA GLN A 218 -13.44 14.61 -12.71
C GLN A 218 -14.09 13.23 -12.80
N GLN A 219 -13.51 12.30 -13.56
CA GLN A 219 -13.98 10.92 -13.63
C GLN A 219 -13.85 10.20 -12.28
N GLN A 220 -12.78 10.47 -11.53
CA GLN A 220 -12.55 9.88 -10.21
C GLN A 220 -13.47 10.51 -9.14
N PHE A 221 -13.83 11.79 -9.28
CA PHE A 221 -14.67 12.54 -8.34
C PHE A 221 -15.85 13.21 -9.05
N PRO A 222 -16.83 12.44 -9.55
CA PRO A 222 -17.89 12.93 -10.43
C PRO A 222 -18.83 13.95 -9.79
N ALA A 223 -18.93 13.96 -8.45
CA ALA A 223 -19.76 14.91 -7.71
C ALA A 223 -19.14 16.31 -7.60
N ASN A 224 -17.84 16.47 -7.83
CA ASN A 224 -17.16 17.75 -7.67
C ASN A 224 -17.23 18.56 -8.97
N ARG A 225 -17.75 19.79 -8.90
CA ARG A 225 -17.88 20.72 -10.04
C ARG A 225 -16.74 21.76 -10.13
N HIS A 226 -15.82 21.75 -9.18
CA HIS A 226 -14.76 22.74 -9.00
C HIS A 226 -13.38 22.07 -8.93
N ILE A 227 -13.06 21.24 -9.93
CA ILE A 227 -11.84 20.42 -9.95
C ILE A 227 -10.57 21.26 -9.87
N LYS A 228 -10.45 22.33 -10.67
CA LYS A 228 -9.29 23.23 -10.64
C LYS A 228 -9.07 23.86 -9.28
N ASP A 229 -10.14 24.24 -8.60
CA ASP A 229 -10.09 24.85 -7.27
C ASP A 229 -9.62 23.83 -6.24
N LYS A 230 -10.12 22.59 -6.36
CA LYS A 230 -9.69 21.47 -5.53
C LYS A 230 -8.22 21.12 -5.76
N ILE A 231 -7.73 21.11 -7.00
CA ILE A 231 -6.30 20.95 -7.33
C ILE A 231 -5.47 22.01 -6.60
N ARG A 232 -5.84 23.29 -6.69
CA ARG A 232 -5.11 24.37 -6.02
C ARG A 232 -5.09 24.19 -4.50
N GLN A 233 -6.22 23.81 -3.90
CA GLN A 233 -6.31 23.51 -2.48
C GLN A 233 -5.35 22.37 -2.08
N GLN A 234 -5.33 21.27 -2.84
CA GLN A 234 -4.43 20.14 -2.53
C GLN A 234 -2.96 20.50 -2.71
N LEU A 235 -2.60 21.30 -3.72
CA LEU A 235 -1.23 21.77 -3.91
C LEU A 235 -0.75 22.66 -2.75
N GLN A 236 -1.61 23.56 -2.24
CA GLN A 236 -1.28 24.37 -1.06
C GLN A 236 -0.99 23.49 0.16
N TRP A 237 -1.77 22.42 0.31
CA TRP A 237 -1.59 21.50 1.42
C TRP A 237 -0.29 20.68 1.27
N LEU A 238 0.01 20.16 0.08
CA LEU A 238 1.28 19.49 -0.22
C LEU A 238 2.49 20.40 0.03
N ARG A 239 2.36 21.69 -0.27
CA ARG A 239 3.38 22.69 0.06
C ARG A 239 3.59 22.83 1.56
N ASN A 240 2.50 22.93 2.33
CA ASN A 240 2.60 23.06 3.78
C ASN A 240 3.23 21.83 4.45
N GLN A 241 3.15 20.65 3.80
CA GLN A 241 3.82 19.42 4.24
C GLN A 241 5.26 19.27 3.73
N GLY A 242 5.81 20.26 3.03
CA GLY A 242 7.18 20.20 2.49
C GLY A 242 7.38 19.16 1.38
N ILE A 243 6.31 18.81 0.64
CA ILE A 243 6.39 17.88 -0.50
C ILE A 243 6.69 18.62 -1.80
N ILE A 244 6.16 19.84 -1.94
CA ILE A 244 6.43 20.74 -3.05
C ILE A 244 6.69 22.15 -2.53
N GLU A 245 7.31 23.00 -3.33
CA GLU A 245 7.41 24.43 -3.09
C GLU A 245 6.73 25.22 -4.21
N PHE A 246 6.32 26.46 -3.91
CA PHE A 246 5.77 27.40 -4.88
C PHE A 246 6.89 28.35 -5.28
N SER A 247 7.54 28.10 -6.41
CA SER A 247 8.71 28.85 -6.86
C SER A 247 8.34 30.20 -7.48
N ALA A 248 7.18 30.29 -8.13
CA ALA A 248 6.60 31.51 -8.66
C ALA A 248 5.08 31.36 -8.85
N ARG A 249 4.40 32.40 -9.34
CA ARG A 249 2.96 32.35 -9.61
C ARG A 249 2.64 31.25 -10.63
N GLY A 250 1.98 30.18 -10.16
CA GLY A 250 1.60 29.04 -10.99
C GLY A 250 2.76 28.12 -11.36
N GLN A 251 3.91 28.24 -10.69
CA GLN A 251 5.08 27.38 -10.87
C GLN A 251 5.42 26.67 -9.55
N TYR A 252 5.77 25.40 -9.67
CA TYR A 252 5.98 24.50 -8.55
C TYR A 252 7.24 23.66 -8.77
N ARG A 253 7.88 23.26 -7.67
CA ARG A 253 9.00 22.31 -7.70
C ARG A 253 8.78 21.24 -6.64
N LYS A 254 9.06 19.98 -6.99
CA LYS A 254 9.08 18.86 -6.02
C LYS A 254 10.29 19.05 -5.10
N ILE A 255 10.08 18.93 -3.80
CA ILE A 255 11.20 18.98 -2.86
C ILE A 255 11.92 17.62 -2.93
N PRO A 256 13.21 17.58 -3.32
CA PRO A 256 13.95 16.34 -3.41
C PRO A 256 13.95 15.63 -2.05
N GLN A 257 13.81 14.30 -2.09
CA GLN A 257 13.96 13.47 -0.90
C GLN A 257 15.46 13.29 -0.61
N SER A 258 16.18 14.37 -0.32
CA SER A 258 17.60 14.32 0.01
C SER A 258 17.81 13.80 1.44
N LYS A 259 18.81 12.92 1.55
CA LYS A 259 19.35 12.35 2.78
C LYS A 259 19.62 13.46 3.81
N SER A 260 18.87 13.46 4.89
CA SER A 260 19.25 14.08 6.16
C SER A 260 19.30 12.99 7.21
#